data_AF-A0A2E8Q105-F1
#
_entry.id   AF-A0A2E8Q105-F1
#
_cell.length_a   1.000
_cell.length_b   1.000
_cell.length_c   1.000
_cell.angle_alpha   90.00
_cell.angle_beta   90.00
_cell.angle_gamma   90.00
#
_symmetry.space_group_name_H-M   'P 1'
#
loop_
_entity.id
_entity.type
_entity.pdbx_description
1 polymer ?
#
loop_
_entity_poly.entity_id
_entity_poly.type
_entity_poly.pdbx_seq_one_letter_code
_entity_poly.pdbx_strand_id
1 'polypeptide(L)'
;MIAIPDPRYGLVVYDNNVLEIFASNGESRRYHLHLIKSIELNEKKSYMEIKYSDVNLSQRIPFKPELVEQAQQMVAAIESAIK
;
A
#
# COMPACT_ATOMS: atom_id res chain seq x y z
N MET A 1 -6.29 -11.41 2.91
CA MET A 1 -4.88 -11.11 2.58
C MET A 1 -4.77 -10.79 1.10
N ILE A 2 -4.27 -9.60 0.74
CA ILE A 2 -4.05 -9.17 -0.65
C ILE A 2 -2.55 -8.88 -0.80
N ALA A 3 -1.92 -9.36 -1.86
CA ALA A 3 -0.50 -9.15 -2.10
C ALA A 3 -0.25 -8.59 -3.51
N ILE A 4 0.58 -7.55 -3.61
CA ILE A 4 0.92 -6.87 -4.87
C ILE A 4 2.44 -6.84 -4.97
N PRO A 5 3.03 -7.50 -5.98
CA PRO A 5 4.45 -7.36 -6.24
C PRO A 5 4.77 -5.94 -6.72
N ASP A 6 5.66 -5.28 -5.98
CA ASP A 6 6.21 -3.98 -6.30
C ASP A 6 7.53 -4.16 -7.09
N PRO A 7 7.64 -3.63 -8.30
CA PRO A 7 8.82 -3.82 -9.16
C PRO A 7 10.10 -3.14 -8.65
N ARG A 8 10.02 -2.22 -7.68
CA ARG A 8 11.16 -1.50 -7.10
C ARG A 8 11.48 -1.95 -5.70
N TYR A 9 10.43 -2.10 -4.89
CA TYR A 9 10.56 -2.43 -3.49
C TYR A 9 10.48 -3.94 -3.32
N GLY A 10 9.49 -4.67 -3.82
CA GLY A 10 9.46 -6.13 -3.72
C GLY A 10 8.05 -6.69 -3.63
N LEU A 11 7.53 -6.89 -2.42
CA LEU A 11 6.16 -7.39 -2.20
C LEU A 11 5.42 -6.52 -1.20
N VAL A 12 4.21 -6.10 -1.55
CA VAL A 12 3.32 -5.33 -0.67
C VAL A 12 2.21 -6.27 -0.24
N VAL A 13 2.06 -6.49 1.06
CA VAL A 13 1.05 -7.40 1.62
C VAL A 13 0.14 -6.63 2.54
N TYR A 14 -1.15 -6.70 2.26
CA TYR A 14 -2.20 -6.26 3.15
C TYR A 14 -2.80 -7.47 3.87
N ASP A 15 -2.70 -7.44 5.19
CA ASP A 15 -3.32 -8.41 6.10
C ASP A 15 -4.12 -7.70 7.18
N ASN A 16 -5.39 -7.39 6.86
CA ASN A 16 -6.50 -6.92 7.69
C ASN A 16 -6.26 -5.71 8.62
N ASN A 17 -5.22 -5.77 9.45
CA ASN A 17 -4.81 -4.75 10.41
C ASN A 17 -3.46 -4.10 10.06
N VAL A 18 -2.73 -4.69 9.11
CA VAL A 18 -1.34 -4.33 8.80
C VAL A 18 -1.13 -4.29 7.29
N LEU A 19 -0.40 -3.27 6.85
CA LEU A 19 0.24 -3.21 5.55
C LEU A 19 1.75 -3.42 5.72
N GLU A 20 2.31 -4.43 5.06
CA GLU A 20 3.72 -4.74 5.11
C GLU A 20 4.34 -4.61 3.73
N ILE A 21 5.46 -3.89 3.64
CA ILE A 21 6.23 -3.70 2.42
C ILE A 21 7.56 -4.42 2.59
N PHE A 22 7.75 -5.48 1.82
CA PHE A 22 9.00 -6.23 1.74
C PHE A 22 9.86 -5.66 0.63
N ALA A 23 11.03 -5.18 1.00
CA ALA A 23 12.03 -4.65 0.09
C ALA A 23 12.95 -5.77 -0.45
N SER A 24 13.47 -5.61 -1.66
CA SER A 24 14.28 -6.61 -2.37
C SER A 24 15.67 -6.78 -1.76
N ASN A 25 16.07 -5.83 -0.90
CA ASN A 25 17.28 -5.87 -0.09
C ASN A 25 17.10 -6.67 1.22
N GLY A 26 15.93 -7.29 1.46
CA GLY A 26 15.63 -8.04 2.66
C GLY A 26 15.10 -7.20 3.83
N GLU A 27 14.98 -5.88 3.67
CA GLU A 27 14.30 -5.04 4.66
C GLU A 27 12.78 -5.21 4.55
N SER A 28 12.06 -5.09 5.66
CA SER A 28 10.60 -4.95 5.64
C SER A 28 10.17 -3.73 6.43
N ARG A 29 9.08 -3.10 5.98
CA ARG A 29 8.44 -2.00 6.70
C ARG A 29 7.00 -2.38 6.96
N ARG A 30 6.63 -2.32 8.24
CA ARG A 30 5.30 -2.65 8.72
C ARG A 30 4.56 -1.37 9.10
N TYR A 31 3.37 -1.20 8.56
CA TYR A 31 2.49 -0.07 8.80
C TYR A 31 1.19 -0.57 9.39
N HIS A 32 0.84 -0.09 10.57
CA HIS A 32 -0.44 -0.39 11.18
C HIS A 32 -1.53 0.51 10.61
N LEU A 33 -2.70 -0.04 10.30
CA LEU A 33 -3.79 0.71 9.65
C LEU A 33 -4.29 1.90 10.49
N HIS A 34 -4.25 1.81 11.81
CA HIS A 34 -4.67 2.91 12.69
C HIS A 34 -3.81 4.18 12.53
N LEU A 35 -2.60 4.07 11.96
CA LEU A 35 -1.72 5.20 11.65
C LEU A 35 -1.95 5.76 10.23
N ILE A 36 -2.75 5.08 9.42
CA ILE A 36 -3.06 5.50 8.04
C ILE A 36 -4.27 6.43 8.09
N LYS A 37 -4.06 7.67 7.65
CA LYS A 37 -5.09 8.70 7.56
C LYS A 37 -5.92 8.55 6.28
N SER A 38 -5.25 8.28 5.16
CA SER A 38 -5.90 8.03 3.88
C SER A 38 -5.02 7.23 2.95
N ILE A 39 -5.63 6.56 1.99
CA ILE A 39 -4.96 5.87 0.90
C ILE A 39 -5.63 6.26 -0.43
N GLU A 40 -4.85 6.47 -1.48
CA GLU A 40 -5.34 6.91 -2.79
C GLU A 40 -4.69 6.06 -3.89
N LEU A 41 -5.47 5.67 -4.91
CA LEU A 41 -4.98 4.98 -6.10
C LEU A 41 -4.73 5.96 -7.24
N ASN A 42 -3.54 5.91 -7.86
CA ASN A 42 -3.25 6.60 -9.10
C ASN A 42 -3.02 5.60 -10.24
N GLU A 43 -4.10 5.25 -10.95
CA GLU A 43 -4.08 4.27 -12.04
C GLU A 43 -3.18 4.70 -13.19
N LYS A 44 -3.25 5.99 -13.59
CA LYS A 44 -2.48 6.56 -14.71
C LYS A 44 -0.97 6.45 -14.52
N LYS A 45 -0.50 6.53 -13.28
CA LYS A 45 0.92 6.47 -12.93
C LYS A 45 1.29 5.16 -12.22
N SER A 46 0.35 4.22 -12.10
CA SER A 46 0.49 2.90 -11.47
C SER A 46 1.18 2.95 -10.10
N TYR A 47 0.66 3.79 -9.19
CA TYR A 47 1.06 3.79 -7.79
C TYR A 47 -0.12 4.00 -6.86
N MET A 48 0.01 3.53 -5.63
CA MET A 48 -0.86 3.88 -4.51
C MET A 48 -0.12 4.80 -3.54
N GLU A 49 -0.81 5.80 -3.00
CA GLU A 49 -0.24 6.78 -2.08
C GLU A 49 -0.92 6.67 -0.72
N ILE A 50 -0.11 6.50 0.32
CA ILE A 50 -0.55 6.38 1.71
C ILE A 50 -0.15 7.64 2.44
N LYS A 51 -1.10 8.27 3.13
CA LYS A 51 -0.87 9.42 4.01
C LYS A 51 -1.07 8.97 5.45
N TYR A 52 -0.12 9.27 6.31
CA TYR A 52 -0.16 8.89 7.73
C TYR A 52 -0.78 10.00 8.60
N SER A 53 -1.34 9.63 9.75
CA SER A 53 -2.03 10.54 10.68
C SER A 53 -1.06 11.43 11.47
N ASP A 54 0.02 10.83 11.95
CA ASP A 54 0.90 11.44 12.96
C ASP A 54 2.08 12.21 12.36
N VAL A 55 2.31 12.03 11.06
CA VAL A 55 3.39 12.67 10.32
C VAL A 55 2.83 13.16 8.99
N ASN A 56 3.23 14.36 8.55
CA ASN A 56 3.00 14.85 7.18
C ASN A 56 3.83 14.05 6.14
N LEU A 57 3.96 12.75 6.35
CA LEU A 57 4.65 11.81 5.50
C LEU A 57 3.61 11.19 4.57
N SER A 58 3.88 11.27 3.27
CA SER A 58 3.20 10.43 2.29
C SER A 58 4.19 9.44 1.68
N GLN A 59 3.71 8.24 1.40
CA GLN A 59 4.49 7.19 0.79
C GLN A 59 3.80 6.69 -0.47
N ARG A 60 4.56 6.68 -1.57
CA ARG A 60 4.11 6.15 -2.86
C ARG A 60 4.66 4.77 -3.07
N ILE A 61 3.77 3.83 -3.35
CA ILE A 61 4.07 2.42 -3.58
C ILE A 61 3.73 2.14 -5.06
N PRO A 62 4.74 2.03 -5.94
CA PRO A 62 4.51 1.71 -7.34
C PRO A 62 4.09 0.25 -7.50
N PHE A 63 3.27 -0.02 -8.52
CA PHE A 63 2.91 -1.37 -8.92
C PHE A 63 2.96 -1.47 -10.45
N LYS A 64 2.98 -2.69 -10.98
CA LYS A 64 2.95 -2.88 -12.43
C LYS A 64 1.53 -2.62 -12.96
N PRO A 65 1.34 -1.99 -14.14
CA PRO A 65 0.00 -1.64 -14.66
C PRO A 65 -0.99 -2.81 -14.71
N GLU A 66 -0.52 -4.03 -14.98
CA GLU A 66 -1.36 -5.23 -15.00
C GLU A 66 -1.94 -5.61 -13.62
N LEU A 67 -1.45 -4.99 -12.54
CA LEU A 67 -1.89 -5.22 -11.16
C LEU A 67 -2.89 -4.17 -10.68
N VAL A 68 -3.44 -3.34 -11.57
CA VAL A 68 -4.31 -2.22 -11.18
C VAL A 68 -5.57 -2.69 -10.46
N GLU A 69 -6.14 -3.84 -10.85
CA GLU A 69 -7.33 -4.42 -10.21
C GLU A 69 -7.02 -4.86 -8.78
N GLN A 70 -5.88 -5.51 -8.55
CA GLN A 70 -5.42 -5.91 -7.21
C GLN A 70 -5.10 -4.69 -6.35
N ALA A 71 -4.49 -3.66 -6.95
CA ALA A 71 -4.24 -2.38 -6.28
C ALA A 71 -5.54 -1.69 -5.86
N GLN A 72 -6.56 -1.70 -6.73
CA GLN A 72 -7.88 -1.18 -6.42
C GLN A 72 -8.55 -1.94 -5.28
N GLN A 73 -8.50 -3.28 -5.30
CA GLN A 73 -9.01 -4.11 -4.21
C GLN A 73 -8.30 -3.83 -2.88
N MET A 74 -6.98 -3.66 -2.91
CA MET A 74 -6.20 -3.34 -1.71
C MET A 74 -6.56 -1.96 -1.15
N VAL A 75 -6.62 -0.94 -2.00
CA VAL A 75 -7.02 0.42 -1.60
C VAL A 75 -8.42 0.41 -1.00
N ALA A 76 -9.40 -0.22 -1.64
CA ALA A 76 -10.77 -0.32 -1.14
C ALA A 76 -10.85 -1.05 0.22
N ALA A 77 -10.06 -2.12 0.40
CA ALA A 77 -10.01 -2.85 1.67
C ALA A 77 -9.42 -2.00 2.80
N ILE A 78 -8.35 -1.26 2.52
CA ILE A 78 -7.71 -0.35 3.48
C ILE A 78 -8.64 0.82 3.81
N GLU A 79 -9.27 1.45 2.80
CA GLU A 79 -10.25 2.53 3.01
C GLU A 79 -11.44 2.09 3.86
N SER A 80 -11.90 0.85 3.70
CA SER A 80 -12.97 0.30 4.53
C SER A 80 -12.53 0.01 5.97
N ALA A 81 -11.24 -0.24 6.20
CA ALA A 81 -10.70 -0.60 7.51
C ALA A 81 -10.33 0.62 8.36
N ILE A 82 -10.06 1.78 7.74
CA ILE A 82 -9.73 3.04 8.44
C ILE A 82 -10.94 3.94 8.72
N LYS A 83 -12.14 3.56 8.26
CA LYS A 83 -13.42 4.23 8.56
C LYS A 83 -14.04 3.69 9.85
#